data_AF-A0A4R0HM57-F1
#
_entry.id   AF-A0A4R0HM57-F1
#
_cell.length_a   1.000
_cell.length_b   1.000
_cell.length_c   1.000
_cell.angle_alpha   90.00
_cell.angle_beta   90.00
_cell.angle_gamma   90.00
#
_symmetry.space_group_name_H-M   'P 1'
#
loop_
_entity.id
_entity.type
_entity.pdbx_description
1 polymer ?
#
loop_
_entity_poly.entity_id
_entity_poly.type
_entity_poly.pdbx_seq_one_letter_code
_entity_poly.pdbx_strand_id
1 'polypeptide(L)'
;MRLTKFAHACVRLEKDGKVLLIDPGTFSEDAAFEKADAVLVTHEHPDHVDVERLRGLQVPVFTTAGVAAELNDERVTVVSDGQSFDAAGFAVRAYGKDHAVILPELGVPCENIGYLVDDAVYHPGDSFTQPDREVHTNLVPISGPWFSVAPAVEYARSIKAEQTVGIHNALLSDIGLGMMERWIGEAGGRPYHGLTPGQSLEIN
;
A
#
# COMPACT_ATOMS: atom_id res chain seq x y z
N MET A 1 0.73 13.20 11.22
CA MET A 1 0.32 11.77 11.10
C MET A 1 1.58 10.93 11.10
N ARG A 2 1.62 9.79 11.78
CA ARG A 2 2.81 8.92 11.82
C ARG A 2 2.61 7.71 10.92
N LEU A 3 3.50 7.51 9.94
CA LEU A 3 3.56 6.32 9.09
C LEU A 3 4.60 5.36 9.64
N THR A 4 4.21 4.13 9.97
CA THR A 4 5.12 3.04 10.31
C THR A 4 5.10 2.01 9.20
N LYS A 5 6.29 1.61 8.72
CA LYS A 5 6.41 0.54 7.73
C LYS A 5 6.62 -0.80 8.43
N PHE A 6 5.92 -1.83 7.96
CA PHE A 6 6.11 -3.22 8.32
C PHE A 6 6.74 -3.99 7.16
N ALA A 7 6.86 -5.30 7.29
CA ALA A 7 7.36 -6.14 6.21
C ALA A 7 6.55 -5.93 4.92
N HIS A 8 7.28 -5.90 3.79
CA HIS A 8 6.72 -5.87 2.45
C HIS A 8 5.85 -4.64 2.14
N ALA A 9 4.54 -4.81 1.90
CA ALA A 9 3.58 -3.75 1.57
C ALA A 9 2.89 -3.15 2.81
N CYS A 10 2.95 -3.83 3.95
CA CYS A 10 2.19 -3.44 5.12
C CYS A 10 2.66 -2.10 5.71
N VAL A 11 1.73 -1.18 5.92
CA VAL A 11 1.97 0.09 6.60
C VAL A 11 0.87 0.40 7.60
N ARG A 12 1.20 1.15 8.64
CA ARG A 12 0.25 1.63 9.63
C ARG A 12 0.34 3.14 9.76
N LEU A 13 -0.82 3.78 9.71
CA LEU A 13 -0.99 5.21 9.88
C LEU A 13 -1.63 5.49 11.24
N GLU A 14 -1.04 6.43 11.98
CA GLU A 14 -1.49 6.80 13.32
C GLU A 14 -1.73 8.32 13.39
N LYS A 15 -2.93 8.72 13.81
CA LYS A 15 -3.37 10.12 13.93
C LYS A 15 -4.44 10.22 15.01
N ASP A 16 -4.32 11.17 15.94
CA ASP A 16 -5.32 11.43 16.99
C ASP A 16 -5.73 10.18 17.80
N GLY A 17 -4.77 9.29 18.05
CA GLY A 17 -4.98 8.02 18.78
C GLY A 17 -5.62 6.89 17.96
N LYS A 18 -6.04 7.17 16.73
CA LYS A 18 -6.60 6.22 15.76
C LYS A 18 -5.52 5.56 14.91
N VAL A 19 -5.81 4.34 14.49
CA VAL A 19 -4.88 3.47 13.78
C VAL A 19 -5.52 2.86 12.54
N LEU A 20 -4.95 3.15 11.37
CA LEU A 20 -5.34 2.57 10.10
C LEU A 20 -4.22 1.65 9.62
N LEU A 21 -4.54 0.38 9.37
CA LEU A 21 -3.59 -0.61 8.86
C LEU A 21 -3.88 -0.87 7.38
N ILE A 22 -2.86 -0.90 6.54
CA ILE A 22 -3.00 -1.07 5.09
C ILE A 22 -2.13 -2.26 4.66
N ASP A 23 -2.71 -3.15 3.85
CA ASP A 23 -2.09 -4.36 3.30
C ASP A 23 -1.35 -5.25 4.33
N PRO A 24 -2.01 -5.66 5.44
CA PRO A 24 -1.44 -6.60 6.39
C PRO A 24 -1.45 -8.03 5.84
N GLY A 25 -0.59 -8.30 4.86
CA GLY A 25 -0.42 -9.60 4.25
C GLY A 25 0.37 -10.59 5.11
N THR A 26 0.45 -11.83 4.64
CA THR A 26 1.10 -12.97 5.31
C THR A 26 2.59 -12.77 5.60
N PHE A 27 3.25 -11.82 4.95
CA PHE A 27 4.65 -11.48 5.23
C PHE A 27 4.81 -10.53 6.42
N SER A 28 3.72 -9.91 6.88
CA SER A 28 3.70 -8.94 7.97
C SER A 28 3.96 -9.61 9.31
N GLU A 29 4.83 -9.03 10.13
CA GLU A 29 5.12 -9.55 11.47
C GLU A 29 3.96 -9.36 12.47
N ASP A 30 4.05 -10.02 13.63
CA ASP A 30 3.03 -9.95 14.69
C ASP A 30 2.69 -8.52 15.12
N ALA A 31 3.71 -7.67 15.19
CA ALA A 31 3.59 -6.27 15.58
C ALA A 31 2.63 -5.44 14.70
N ALA A 32 2.42 -5.84 13.43
CA ALA A 32 1.50 -5.15 12.54
C ALA A 32 0.03 -5.28 12.99
N PHE A 33 -0.31 -6.39 13.64
CA PHE A 33 -1.68 -6.75 14.03
C PHE A 33 -1.99 -6.46 15.51
N GLU A 34 -1.06 -5.88 16.26
CA GLU A 34 -1.29 -5.55 17.68
C GLU A 34 -2.40 -4.51 17.88
N LYS A 35 -2.58 -3.60 16.92
CA LYS A 35 -3.60 -2.55 16.97
C LYS A 35 -4.01 -2.11 15.57
N ALA A 36 -5.31 -2.10 15.32
CA ALA A 36 -5.95 -1.42 14.20
C ALA A 36 -7.36 -0.99 14.64
N ASP A 37 -7.82 0.17 14.19
CA ASP A 37 -9.21 0.62 14.33
C ASP A 37 -10.00 0.38 13.02
N ALA A 38 -9.30 0.29 11.89
CA ALA A 38 -9.80 -0.14 10.58
C ALA A 38 -8.64 -0.70 9.73
N VAL A 39 -8.97 -1.52 8.74
CA VAL A 39 -8.02 -2.09 7.79
C VAL A 39 -8.41 -1.72 6.36
N LEU A 40 -7.43 -1.36 5.53
CA LEU A 40 -7.56 -1.27 4.08
C LEU A 40 -6.77 -2.42 3.44
N VAL A 41 -7.34 -3.08 2.44
CA VAL A 41 -6.63 -4.11 1.67
C VAL A 41 -6.79 -3.79 0.18
N THR A 42 -5.67 -3.72 -0.53
CA THR A 42 -5.64 -3.30 -1.94
C THR A 42 -6.14 -4.40 -2.88
N HIS A 43 -5.84 -5.67 -2.62
CA HIS A 43 -6.25 -6.83 -3.42
C HIS A 43 -6.04 -8.18 -2.70
N GLU A 44 -6.47 -9.28 -3.32
CA GLU A 44 -6.52 -10.63 -2.72
C GLU A 44 -5.21 -11.43 -2.71
N HIS A 45 -4.05 -10.88 -3.11
CA HIS A 45 -2.81 -11.66 -3.03
C HIS A 45 -2.34 -11.85 -1.57
N PRO A 46 -1.78 -13.03 -1.23
CA PRO A 46 -1.41 -13.35 0.16
C PRO A 46 -0.38 -12.42 0.79
N ASP A 47 0.47 -11.75 0.01
CA ASP A 47 1.44 -10.77 0.49
C ASP A 47 0.84 -9.39 0.82
N HIS A 48 -0.45 -9.18 0.49
CA HIS A 48 -1.26 -8.02 0.84
C HIS A 48 -2.38 -8.34 1.84
N VAL A 49 -2.85 -9.59 1.89
CA VAL A 49 -3.90 -10.02 2.81
C VAL A 49 -3.57 -11.33 3.53
N ASP A 50 -3.62 -11.30 4.87
CA ASP A 50 -3.69 -12.49 5.70
C ASP A 50 -5.12 -12.67 6.22
N VAL A 51 -5.91 -13.46 5.49
CA VAL A 51 -7.34 -13.66 5.76
C VAL A 51 -7.58 -14.24 7.17
N GLU A 52 -6.73 -15.17 7.62
CA GLU A 52 -6.90 -15.81 8.93
C GLU A 52 -6.65 -14.80 10.06
N ARG A 53 -5.57 -14.03 9.97
CA ARG A 53 -5.25 -13.01 10.98
C ARG A 53 -6.24 -11.84 10.95
N LEU A 54 -6.72 -11.45 9.76
CA LEU A 54 -7.75 -10.44 9.63
C LEU A 54 -9.08 -10.84 10.25
N ARG A 55 -9.46 -12.12 10.22
CA ARG A 55 -10.64 -12.62 10.97
C ARG A 55 -10.48 -12.44 12.47
N GLY A 56 -9.24 -12.46 12.99
CA GLY A 56 -8.96 -12.22 14.41
C GLY A 56 -9.14 -10.77 14.88
N LEU A 57 -8.93 -9.77 14.00
CA LEU A 57 -8.94 -8.35 14.40
C LEU A 57 -10.34 -7.77 14.67
N GLN A 58 -11.40 -8.32 14.06
CA GLN A 58 -12.79 -7.87 14.29
C GLN A 58 -13.01 -6.35 14.14
N VAL A 59 -12.36 -5.72 13.15
CA VAL A 59 -12.50 -4.29 12.81
C VAL A 59 -13.07 -4.09 11.40
N PRO A 60 -13.61 -2.90 11.05
CA PRO A 60 -14.04 -2.61 9.68
C PRO A 60 -12.90 -2.83 8.66
N VAL A 61 -13.24 -3.42 7.52
CA VAL A 61 -12.30 -3.68 6.40
C VAL A 61 -12.84 -3.02 5.13
N PHE A 62 -11.99 -2.31 4.41
CA PHE A 62 -12.33 -1.69 3.12
C PHE A 62 -11.43 -2.25 2.03
N THR A 63 -12.02 -2.83 0.97
CA THR A 63 -11.25 -3.63 0.01
C THR A 63 -11.98 -3.93 -1.30
N THR A 64 -11.38 -4.72 -2.19
CA THR A 64 -11.95 -5.19 -3.47
C THR A 64 -13.01 -6.27 -3.27
N ALA A 65 -13.76 -6.58 -4.34
CA ALA A 65 -14.72 -7.67 -4.30
C ALA A 65 -14.05 -9.05 -4.08
N GLY A 66 -12.81 -9.24 -4.56
CA GLY A 66 -12.04 -10.48 -4.38
C GLY A 66 -11.77 -10.78 -2.91
N VAL A 67 -11.18 -9.83 -2.19
CA VAL A 67 -10.91 -9.97 -0.74
C VAL A 67 -12.21 -10.11 0.06
N ALA A 68 -13.25 -9.36 -0.30
CA ALA A 68 -14.55 -9.45 0.37
C ALA A 68 -15.17 -10.86 0.26
N ALA A 69 -15.00 -11.53 -0.88
CA ALA A 69 -15.46 -12.90 -1.07
C ALA A 69 -14.68 -13.90 -0.20
N GLU A 70 -13.38 -13.70 0.01
CA GLU A 70 -12.55 -14.57 0.86
C GLU A 70 -12.85 -14.39 2.36
N LEU A 71 -13.07 -13.15 2.80
CA LEU A 71 -13.42 -12.85 4.18
C LEU A 71 -14.85 -13.30 4.52
N ASN A 72 -15.80 -13.04 3.60
CA ASN A 72 -17.23 -13.35 3.74
C ASN A 72 -17.81 -12.89 5.10
N ASP A 73 -17.68 -11.60 5.38
CA ASP A 73 -17.98 -10.99 6.68
C ASP A 73 -18.69 -9.64 6.46
N GLU A 74 -19.69 -9.34 7.29
CA GLU A 74 -20.53 -8.13 7.18
C GLU A 74 -19.77 -6.83 7.48
N ARG A 75 -18.62 -6.92 8.17
CA ARG A 75 -17.76 -5.76 8.44
C ARG A 75 -16.93 -5.30 7.24
N VAL A 76 -17.00 -6.04 6.13
CA VAL A 76 -16.24 -5.74 4.90
C VAL A 76 -17.07 -4.83 4.00
N THR A 77 -16.49 -3.69 3.64
CA THR A 77 -17.02 -2.76 2.64
C THR A 77 -16.22 -2.89 1.35
N VAL A 78 -16.90 -3.25 0.26
CA VAL A 78 -16.29 -3.22 -1.08
C VAL A 78 -16.15 -1.77 -1.53
N VAL A 79 -14.97 -1.40 -2.01
CA VAL A 79 -14.64 -0.08 -2.54
C VAL A 79 -14.28 -0.16 -4.01
N SER A 80 -14.49 0.93 -4.74
CA SER A 80 -14.18 1.03 -6.18
C SER A 80 -13.47 2.33 -6.50
N ASP A 81 -12.88 2.41 -7.70
CA ASP A 81 -12.23 3.59 -8.23
C ASP A 81 -13.04 4.89 -8.01
N GLY A 82 -12.38 5.93 -7.55
CA GLY A 82 -12.96 7.25 -7.31
C GLY A 82 -13.84 7.37 -6.07
N GLN A 83 -14.12 6.27 -5.36
CA GLN A 83 -14.91 6.31 -4.13
C GLN A 83 -14.14 7.00 -3.00
N SER A 84 -14.84 7.84 -2.24
CA SER A 84 -14.32 8.44 -1.00
C SER A 84 -15.12 7.93 0.19
N PHE A 85 -14.44 7.68 1.30
CA PHE A 85 -15.03 7.15 2.54
C PHE A 85 -14.16 7.50 3.76
N ASP A 86 -14.70 7.28 4.96
CA ASP A 86 -13.94 7.42 6.21
C ASP A 86 -13.60 6.05 6.78
N ALA A 87 -12.35 5.87 7.21
CA ALA A 87 -11.89 4.68 7.92
C ALA A 87 -11.09 5.09 9.16
N ALA A 88 -11.55 4.72 10.35
CA ALA A 88 -10.91 5.07 11.61
C ALA A 88 -10.64 6.59 11.82
N GLY A 89 -11.44 7.49 11.22
CA GLY A 89 -11.23 8.95 11.31
C GLY A 89 -10.20 9.51 10.33
N PHE A 90 -9.79 8.70 9.35
CA PHE A 90 -9.02 9.13 8.19
C PHE A 90 -9.95 9.26 6.99
N ALA A 91 -9.81 10.35 6.23
CA ALA A 91 -10.46 10.50 4.95
C ALA A 91 -9.70 9.67 3.91
N VAL A 92 -10.37 8.76 3.23
CA VAL A 92 -9.75 7.84 2.25
C VAL A 92 -10.39 8.02 0.89
N ARG A 93 -9.57 8.02 -0.16
CA ARG A 93 -10.02 7.93 -1.54
C ARG A 93 -9.37 6.74 -2.25
N ALA A 94 -10.20 5.94 -2.89
CA ALA A 94 -9.81 4.79 -3.69
C ALA A 94 -9.46 5.21 -5.13
N TYR A 95 -8.41 4.60 -5.69
CA TYR A 95 -7.96 4.84 -7.05
C TYR A 95 -7.60 3.53 -7.75
N GLY A 96 -7.91 3.46 -9.04
CA GLY A 96 -7.53 2.34 -9.89
C GLY A 96 -8.53 1.21 -9.84
N LYS A 97 -8.18 0.18 -10.59
CA LYS A 97 -9.00 -1.01 -10.74
C LYS A 97 -8.16 -2.24 -11.01
N ASP A 98 -7.10 -2.10 -11.80
CA ASP A 98 -6.33 -3.22 -12.28
C ASP A 98 -5.00 -3.33 -11.54
N HIS A 99 -4.69 -4.55 -11.08
CA HIS A 99 -3.33 -4.92 -10.70
C HIS A 99 -2.40 -4.84 -11.92
N ALA A 100 -1.13 -4.51 -11.72
CA ALA A 100 -0.13 -4.53 -12.78
C ALA A 100 0.02 -5.94 -13.41
N VAL A 101 0.20 -6.00 -14.72
CA VAL A 101 0.29 -7.29 -15.42
C VAL A 101 1.61 -7.98 -15.08
N ILE A 102 1.54 -9.24 -14.63
CA ILE A 102 2.71 -10.09 -14.38
C ILE A 102 3.27 -10.66 -15.69
N LEU A 103 2.41 -11.31 -16.48
CA LEU A 103 2.72 -11.83 -17.81
C LEU A 103 1.61 -11.41 -18.78
N PRO A 104 1.92 -10.82 -19.95
CA PRO A 104 0.91 -10.34 -20.89
C PRO A 104 -0.14 -11.38 -21.28
N GLU A 105 0.29 -12.62 -21.52
CA GLU A 105 -0.56 -13.77 -21.86
C GLU A 105 -1.54 -14.20 -20.74
N LEU A 106 -1.31 -13.79 -19.49
CA LEU A 106 -2.24 -14.05 -18.38
C LEU A 106 -3.27 -12.92 -18.18
N GLY A 107 -3.06 -11.76 -18.79
CA GLY A 107 -3.89 -10.58 -18.57
C GLY A 107 -3.72 -9.96 -17.17
N VAL A 108 -4.69 -9.13 -16.76
CA VAL A 108 -4.76 -8.55 -15.41
C VAL A 108 -5.15 -9.66 -14.42
N PRO A 109 -4.37 -9.89 -13.35
CA PRO A 109 -4.60 -11.04 -12.47
C PRO A 109 -5.84 -10.88 -11.57
N CYS A 110 -6.08 -9.67 -11.07
CA CYS A 110 -7.16 -9.35 -10.14
C CYS A 110 -7.42 -7.84 -10.11
N GLU A 111 -8.46 -7.44 -9.37
CA GLU A 111 -8.68 -6.02 -9.08
C GLU A 111 -7.65 -5.53 -8.05
N ASN A 112 -7.13 -4.31 -8.22
CA ASN A 112 -6.30 -3.61 -7.26
C ASN A 112 -6.78 -2.18 -7.07
N ILE A 113 -7.04 -1.80 -5.82
CA ILE A 113 -7.37 -0.44 -5.42
C ILE A 113 -6.19 0.17 -4.65
N GLY A 114 -5.70 1.32 -5.10
CA GLY A 114 -4.82 2.19 -4.32
C GLY A 114 -5.60 3.11 -3.39
N TYR A 115 -5.00 3.50 -2.27
CA TYR A 115 -5.62 4.34 -1.24
C TYR A 115 -4.83 5.62 -1.02
N LEU A 116 -5.49 6.77 -1.21
CA LEU A 116 -5.00 8.07 -0.74
C LEU A 116 -5.64 8.39 0.60
N VAL A 117 -4.82 8.56 1.62
CA VAL A 117 -5.24 8.82 3.00
C VAL A 117 -4.92 10.27 3.37
N ASP A 118 -5.94 10.99 3.83
CA ASP A 118 -5.92 12.40 4.24
C ASP A 118 -5.27 13.34 3.21
N ASP A 119 -5.41 13.04 1.91
CA ASP A 119 -4.71 13.73 0.81
C ASP A 119 -3.16 13.80 1.00
N ALA A 120 -2.60 12.94 1.86
CA ALA A 120 -1.22 13.02 2.31
C ALA A 120 -0.39 11.77 1.96
N VAL A 121 -0.90 10.57 2.21
CA VAL A 121 -0.18 9.31 1.95
C VAL A 121 -0.90 8.50 0.89
N TYR A 122 -0.22 8.17 -0.21
CA TYR A 122 -0.76 7.32 -1.25
C TYR A 122 -0.12 5.93 -1.26
N HIS A 123 -0.94 4.89 -1.09
CA HIS A 123 -0.57 3.48 -1.18
C HIS A 123 -1.15 2.87 -2.47
N PRO A 124 -0.36 2.58 -3.52
CA PRO A 124 -0.90 2.13 -4.80
C PRO A 124 -1.29 0.64 -4.85
N GLY A 125 -0.91 -0.14 -3.84
CA GLY A 125 -0.93 -1.60 -3.91
C GLY A 125 0.03 -2.08 -5.00
N ASP A 126 -0.36 -3.12 -5.71
CA ASP A 126 0.43 -3.69 -6.80
C ASP A 126 0.05 -3.13 -8.16
N SER A 127 0.13 -1.79 -8.24
CA SER A 127 -0.11 -1.07 -9.47
C SER A 127 0.78 0.17 -9.55
N PHE A 128 0.86 0.75 -10.75
CA PHE A 128 1.39 2.10 -10.95
C PHE A 128 0.27 3.12 -11.21
N THR A 129 -0.93 2.85 -10.65
CA THR A 129 -2.07 3.78 -10.74
C THR A 129 -1.75 5.07 -10.02
N GLN A 130 -2.00 6.21 -10.66
CA GLN A 130 -1.75 7.53 -10.09
C GLN A 130 -3.00 8.08 -9.39
N PRO A 131 -2.86 8.82 -8.27
CA PRO A 131 -3.95 9.62 -7.72
C PRO A 131 -4.18 10.86 -8.60
N ASP A 132 -5.34 11.50 -8.45
CA ASP A 132 -5.73 12.68 -9.24
C ASP A 132 -5.13 14.01 -8.74
N ARG A 133 -4.21 13.97 -7.77
CA ARG A 133 -3.68 15.14 -7.06
C ARG A 133 -2.27 14.93 -6.51
N GLU A 134 -1.69 16.02 -6.05
CA GLU A 134 -0.42 16.03 -5.34
C GLU A 134 -0.58 15.40 -3.95
N VAL A 135 0.48 14.76 -3.46
CA VAL A 135 0.47 14.06 -2.17
C VAL A 135 1.73 14.44 -1.39
N HIS A 136 1.73 14.34 -0.07
CA HIS A 136 2.96 14.55 0.69
C HIS A 136 3.92 13.36 0.50
N THR A 137 3.42 12.14 0.70
CA THR A 137 4.20 10.89 0.64
C THR A 137 3.58 9.90 -0.35
N ASN A 138 4.35 9.52 -1.37
CA ASN A 138 3.98 8.46 -2.29
C ASN A 138 4.68 7.15 -1.93
N LEU A 139 3.93 6.08 -1.73
CA LEU A 139 4.49 4.74 -1.59
C LEU A 139 4.78 4.15 -2.97
N VAL A 140 5.95 3.53 -3.12
CA VAL A 140 6.43 2.99 -4.40
C VAL A 140 6.77 1.51 -4.22
N PRO A 141 6.04 0.59 -4.88
CA PRO A 141 6.45 -0.82 -4.96
C PRO A 141 7.79 -0.93 -5.68
N ILE A 142 8.74 -1.67 -5.09
CA ILE A 142 10.13 -1.76 -5.62
C ILE A 142 10.57 -3.18 -5.98
N SER A 143 9.67 -4.16 -5.89
CA SER A 143 9.91 -5.55 -6.29
C SER A 143 8.58 -6.21 -6.62
N GLY A 144 8.62 -7.50 -6.95
CA GLY A 144 7.44 -8.31 -7.25
C GLY A 144 7.50 -8.94 -8.64
N PRO A 145 6.74 -10.01 -8.89
CA PRO A 145 6.72 -10.69 -10.20
C PRO A 145 6.31 -9.78 -11.37
N TRP A 146 5.47 -8.77 -11.10
CA TRP A 146 4.98 -7.77 -12.06
C TRP A 146 5.90 -6.55 -12.19
N PHE A 147 6.87 -6.39 -11.29
CA PHE A 147 7.64 -5.16 -11.17
C PHE A 147 8.60 -4.97 -12.36
N SER A 148 8.70 -3.73 -12.82
CA SER A 148 9.70 -3.31 -13.78
C SER A 148 10.23 -1.93 -13.41
N VAL A 149 11.56 -1.77 -13.44
CA VAL A 149 12.26 -0.55 -12.98
C VAL A 149 11.83 0.69 -13.75
N ALA A 150 11.76 0.62 -15.08
CA ALA A 150 11.47 1.80 -15.88
C ALA A 150 10.04 2.36 -15.63
N PRO A 151 8.97 1.54 -15.65
CA PRO A 151 7.65 1.97 -15.19
C PRO A 151 7.61 2.47 -13.74
N ALA A 152 8.36 1.85 -12.81
CA ALA A 152 8.39 2.28 -11.42
C ALA A 152 9.03 3.68 -11.24
N VAL A 153 10.12 3.95 -11.96
CA VAL A 153 10.76 5.27 -11.96
C VAL A 153 9.84 6.31 -12.60
N GLU A 154 9.14 5.96 -13.68
CA GLU A 154 8.18 6.86 -14.31
C GLU A 154 6.99 7.16 -13.40
N TYR A 155 6.46 6.13 -12.74
CA TYR A 155 5.44 6.27 -11.70
C TYR A 155 5.88 7.24 -10.60
N ALA A 156 7.07 7.01 -10.02
CA ALA A 156 7.61 7.86 -8.96
C ALA A 156 7.77 9.33 -9.41
N ARG A 157 8.14 9.58 -10.67
CA ARG A 157 8.28 10.94 -11.24
C ARG A 157 6.94 11.59 -11.57
N SER A 158 5.97 10.81 -12.02
CA SER A 158 4.68 11.29 -12.50
C SER A 158 3.80 11.85 -11.38
N ILE A 159 3.91 11.27 -10.18
CA ILE A 159 3.20 11.75 -9.00
C ILE A 159 3.99 12.89 -8.38
N LYS A 160 3.36 14.05 -8.26
CA LYS A 160 3.92 15.17 -7.52
C LYS A 160 3.83 14.89 -6.02
N ALA A 161 4.84 14.23 -5.50
CA ALA A 161 5.04 13.98 -4.08
C ALA A 161 6.12 14.88 -3.48
N GLU A 162 6.08 15.14 -2.18
CA GLU A 162 7.22 15.75 -1.47
C GLU A 162 8.33 14.73 -1.22
N GLN A 163 7.96 13.48 -0.97
CA GLN A 163 8.87 12.36 -0.74
C GLN A 163 8.25 11.02 -1.15
N THR A 164 9.09 9.99 -1.22
CA THR A 164 8.69 8.61 -1.53
C THR A 164 9.17 7.64 -0.47
N VAL A 165 8.41 6.56 -0.26
CA VAL A 165 8.81 5.46 0.62
C VAL A 165 8.69 4.15 -0.17
N GLY A 166 9.73 3.34 -0.14
CA GLY A 166 9.73 2.03 -0.81
C GLY A 166 8.89 1.00 -0.06
N ILE A 167 8.01 0.29 -0.78
CA ILE A 167 7.23 -0.86 -0.27
C ILE A 167 7.43 -2.08 -1.18
N HIS A 168 6.84 -3.22 -0.82
CA HIS A 168 6.93 -4.46 -1.61
C HIS A 168 8.39 -4.93 -1.78
N ASN A 169 9.17 -4.87 -0.69
CA ASN A 169 10.63 -5.00 -0.74
C ASN A 169 11.18 -6.31 -0.14
N ALA A 170 10.34 -7.18 0.43
CA ALA A 170 10.79 -8.39 1.15
C ALA A 170 11.53 -9.41 0.26
N LEU A 171 11.38 -9.33 -1.06
CA LEU A 171 12.04 -10.20 -2.04
C LEU A 171 13.46 -9.73 -2.42
N LEU A 172 13.87 -8.54 -1.95
CA LEU A 172 15.15 -7.95 -2.31
C LEU A 172 16.21 -8.29 -1.27
N SER A 173 17.43 -8.58 -1.73
CA SER A 173 18.63 -8.54 -0.89
C SER A 173 19.06 -7.10 -0.61
N ASP A 174 20.00 -6.90 0.30
CA ASP A 174 20.59 -5.58 0.58
C ASP A 174 21.15 -4.89 -0.67
N ILE A 175 21.73 -5.67 -1.59
CA ILE A 175 22.21 -5.17 -2.88
C ILE A 175 21.04 -4.64 -3.72
N GLY A 176 19.92 -5.38 -3.76
CA GLY A 176 18.71 -4.97 -4.47
C GLY A 176 18.10 -3.69 -3.88
N LEU A 177 18.06 -3.59 -2.55
CA LEU A 177 17.59 -2.39 -1.84
C LEU A 177 18.43 -1.16 -2.18
N GLY A 178 19.77 -1.29 -2.15
CA GLY A 178 20.67 -0.20 -2.54
C GLY A 178 20.53 0.21 -4.01
N MET A 179 20.21 -0.74 -4.89
CA MET A 179 19.89 -0.43 -6.30
C MET A 179 18.59 0.37 -6.42
N MET A 180 17.56 0.04 -5.64
CA MET A 180 16.28 0.75 -5.66
C MET A 180 16.37 2.16 -5.07
N GLU A 181 17.20 2.37 -4.04
CA GLU A 181 17.50 3.70 -3.52
C GLU A 181 18.05 4.64 -4.61
N ARG A 182 18.95 4.13 -5.47
CA ARG A 182 19.45 4.89 -6.61
C ARG A 182 18.37 5.20 -7.65
N TRP A 183 17.56 4.22 -8.03
CA TRP A 183 16.60 4.40 -9.13
C TRP A 183 15.33 5.14 -8.70
N ILE A 184 14.73 4.77 -7.57
CA ILE A 184 13.52 5.42 -7.06
C ILE A 184 13.86 6.72 -6.34
N GLY A 185 15.01 6.81 -5.67
CA GLY A 185 15.47 8.06 -5.04
C GLY A 185 16.07 9.03 -6.03
N GLU A 186 17.37 8.87 -6.35
CA GLU A 186 18.11 9.84 -7.16
C GLU A 186 17.44 10.06 -8.53
N ALA A 187 17.11 8.97 -9.23
CA ALA A 187 16.47 9.09 -10.54
C ALA A 187 14.96 9.37 -10.45
N GLY A 188 14.26 9.02 -9.36
CA GLY A 188 12.85 9.36 -9.17
C GLY A 188 12.60 10.84 -8.85
N GLY A 189 13.65 11.59 -8.49
CA GLY A 189 13.62 13.05 -8.43
C GLY A 189 12.96 13.63 -7.16
N ARG A 190 12.81 12.80 -6.12
CA ARG A 190 12.29 13.16 -4.79
C ARG A 190 13.09 12.44 -3.71
N PRO A 191 13.12 12.97 -2.46
CA PRO A 191 13.61 12.23 -1.30
C PRO A 191 12.99 10.83 -1.25
N TYR A 192 13.82 9.83 -0.99
CA TYR A 192 13.40 8.43 -0.89
C TYR A 192 13.76 7.87 0.48
N HIS A 193 12.83 7.11 1.04
CA HIS A 193 12.97 6.47 2.33
C HIS A 193 12.79 4.95 2.18
N GLY A 194 13.90 4.22 2.25
CA GLY A 194 13.91 2.75 2.34
C GLY A 194 13.68 2.27 3.77
N LEU A 195 12.49 2.49 4.33
CA LEU A 195 12.20 2.13 5.71
C LEU A 195 12.30 0.61 5.93
N THR A 196 12.98 0.20 7.01
CA THR A 196 12.95 -1.19 7.48
C THR A 196 11.71 -1.44 8.37
N PRO A 197 11.28 -2.70 8.54
CA PRO A 197 10.14 -3.00 9.41
C PRO A 197 10.29 -2.40 10.82
N GLY A 198 9.25 -1.72 11.29
CA GLY A 198 9.21 -1.00 12.57
C GLY A 198 9.68 0.46 12.49
N GLN A 199 10.35 0.90 11.42
CA GLN A 199 10.72 2.30 11.26
C GLN A 199 9.50 3.17 10.95
N SER A 200 9.54 4.41 11.43
CA SER A 200 8.48 5.39 11.25
C SER A 200 8.96 6.68 10.60
N LEU A 201 8.03 7.37 9.97
CA LEU A 201 8.18 8.70 9.40
C LEU A 201 7.00 9.58 9.85
N GLU A 202 7.28 10.80 10.28
CA GLU A 202 6.25 11.80 10.54
C GLU A 202 5.85 12.49 9.23
N ILE A 203 4.55 12.54 8.99
CA ILE A 203 3.92 13.18 7.84
C ILE A 203 3.24 14.45 8.38
N ASN A 204 3.73 15.61 7.96
CA ASN A 204 3.27 16.92 8.42
C ASN A 204 2.14 17.47 7.56
#